data_AF-A0A3D3MHB0-F1
#
_entry.id   AF-A0A3D3MHB0-F1
#
_cell.length_a   1.000
_cell.length_b   1.000
_cell.length_c   1.000
_cell.angle_alpha   90.00
_cell.angle_beta   90.00
_cell.angle_gamma   90.00
#
_symmetry.space_group_name_H-M   'P 1'
#
loop_
_entity.id
_entity.type
_entity.pdbx_description
1 polymer ?
#
loop_
_entity_poly.entity_id
_entity_poly.type
_entity_poly.pdbx_seq_one_letter_code
_entity_poly.pdbx_strand_id
1 'polypeptide(L)'
;MKTPLKQKYLRKLSDLNDHLCFYLFNKQELKDKLSNFKPEHNELFTPNLFPDNPYSKTIHVTIEKLPSFQEQNQLINFGSYFSFSYEFFHAYMEDVMEIISDINTVSLTSSEKKNTPTEEQLQLLISKLSHTAPPQEIFDTIKYYRLRRNYITHLLESLTSGFSNLINDQGENLNSFWKEAISELDFTNDNISVITENEIVDLLKIQRIILLTIDKFIAPLLQKEGIAKYICTTRYIQPTRINNDIIIERKKTVNKLAIESFGVELTDTEMDNAVKTIGVKK
;
A
#
# COMPACT_ATOMS: atom_id res chain seq x y z
N MET A 1 -9.72 -18.72 4.97
CA MET A 1 -10.30 -17.37 5.01
C MET A 1 -9.30 -16.36 4.46
N LYS A 2 -9.79 -15.29 3.84
CA LYS A 2 -9.02 -14.15 3.31
C LYS A 2 -9.89 -12.89 3.40
N THR A 3 -9.29 -11.71 3.33
CA THR A 3 -10.08 -10.49 3.08
C THR A 3 -10.33 -10.32 1.57
N PRO A 4 -11.42 -9.66 1.14
CA PRO A 4 -11.63 -9.28 -0.26
C PRO A 4 -10.59 -8.25 -0.75
N LEU A 5 -9.85 -7.61 0.16
CA LEU A 5 -8.88 -6.56 -0.14
C LEU A 5 -7.57 -7.14 -0.71
N LYS A 6 -7.18 -8.35 -0.27
CA LYS A 6 -5.90 -8.98 -0.61
C LYS A 6 -5.55 -8.88 -2.10
N GLN A 7 -6.44 -9.37 -2.96
CA GLN A 7 -6.16 -9.45 -4.40
C GLN A 7 -6.18 -8.08 -5.08
N LYS A 8 -7.05 -7.16 -4.63
CA LYS A 8 -7.09 -5.78 -5.10
C LYS A 8 -5.74 -5.10 -4.88
N TYR A 9 -5.19 -5.21 -3.68
CA TYR A 9 -3.95 -4.54 -3.31
C TYR A 9 -2.70 -5.27 -3.82
N LEU A 10 -2.69 -6.60 -3.90
CA LEU A 10 -1.58 -7.33 -4.54
C LEU A 10 -1.42 -6.98 -6.03
N ARG A 11 -2.53 -6.83 -6.76
CA ARG A 11 -2.49 -6.40 -8.17
C ARG A 11 -1.88 -5.01 -8.30
N LYS A 12 -2.36 -4.06 -7.50
CA LYS A 12 -1.82 -2.69 -7.50
C LYS A 12 -0.33 -2.63 -7.14
N LEU A 13 0.16 -3.46 -6.21
CA LEU A 13 1.61 -3.57 -5.95
C LEU A 13 2.37 -4.13 -7.15
N SER A 14 1.79 -5.08 -7.88
CA SER A 14 2.37 -5.58 -9.13
C SER A 14 2.43 -4.48 -10.18
N ASP A 15 1.35 -3.72 -10.36
CA ASP A 15 1.31 -2.60 -11.30
C ASP A 15 2.37 -1.55 -10.95
N LEU A 16 2.55 -1.25 -9.65
CA LEU A 16 3.61 -0.37 -9.18
C LEU A 16 4.99 -0.91 -9.57
N ASN A 17 5.27 -2.17 -9.26
CA ASN A 17 6.52 -2.82 -9.65
C ASN A 17 6.76 -2.75 -11.16
N ASP A 18 5.74 -2.96 -11.99
CA ASP A 18 5.87 -2.86 -13.45
C ASP A 18 6.21 -1.43 -13.90
N HIS A 19 5.65 -0.41 -13.24
CA HIS A 19 6.03 1.00 -13.48
C HIS A 19 7.48 1.28 -13.09
N LEU A 20 7.97 0.75 -11.97
CA LEU A 20 9.38 0.84 -11.60
C LEU A 20 10.27 0.14 -12.64
N CYS A 21 9.95 -1.10 -13.01
CA CYS A 21 10.70 -1.85 -14.01
C CYS A 21 10.74 -1.11 -15.36
N PHE A 22 9.62 -0.52 -15.79
CA PHE A 22 9.58 0.28 -17.01
C PHE A 22 10.45 1.55 -16.91
N TYR A 23 10.45 2.23 -15.76
CA TYR A 23 11.35 3.36 -15.52
C TYR A 23 12.83 2.93 -15.62
N LEU A 24 13.20 1.83 -14.96
CA LEU A 24 14.57 1.29 -14.98
C LEU A 24 15.00 0.84 -16.38
N PHE A 25 14.09 0.21 -17.11
CA PHE A 25 14.29 -0.15 -18.52
C PHE A 25 14.62 1.09 -19.36
N ASN A 26 13.79 2.13 -19.30
CA ASN A 26 14.03 3.37 -20.06
C ASN A 26 15.34 4.06 -19.66
N LYS A 27 15.68 4.04 -18.37
CA LYS A 27 16.93 4.59 -17.84
C LYS A 27 18.14 3.86 -18.43
N GLN A 28 18.09 2.54 -18.48
CA GLN A 28 19.17 1.72 -19.03
C GLN A 28 19.30 1.93 -20.55
N GLU A 29 18.19 1.91 -21.29
CA GLU A 29 18.16 2.22 -22.73
C GLU A 29 18.75 3.60 -23.06
N LEU A 30 18.43 4.62 -22.26
CA LEU A 30 18.99 5.95 -22.42
C LEU A 30 20.50 5.95 -22.16
N LYS A 31 20.95 5.29 -21.09
CA LYS A 31 22.37 5.18 -20.75
C LYS A 31 23.17 4.51 -21.88
N ASP A 32 22.62 3.44 -22.46
CA ASP A 32 23.25 2.71 -23.56
C ASP A 32 23.26 3.52 -24.86
N LYS A 33 22.24 4.35 -25.12
CA LYS A 33 22.28 5.32 -26.23
C LYS A 33 23.36 6.39 -26.00
N LEU A 34 23.47 6.89 -24.76
CA LEU A 34 24.41 7.95 -24.42
C LEU A 34 25.87 7.50 -24.50
N SER A 35 26.17 6.24 -24.20
CA SER A 35 27.52 5.68 -24.26
C SER A 35 28.10 5.63 -25.69
N ASN A 36 27.24 5.72 -26.72
CA ASN A 36 27.65 5.76 -28.12
C ASN A 36 28.06 7.16 -28.60
N PHE A 37 27.85 8.21 -27.80
CA PHE A 37 28.25 9.56 -28.18
C PHE A 37 29.74 9.78 -27.98
N LYS A 38 30.39 10.33 -29.03
CA LYS A 38 31.79 10.72 -29.00
C LYS A 38 32.00 12.04 -28.25
N PRO A 39 33.20 12.31 -27.70
CA PRO A 39 33.52 13.55 -26.98
C PRO A 39 33.21 14.85 -27.73
N GLU A 40 33.28 14.83 -29.07
CA GLU A 40 32.92 15.96 -29.94
C GLU A 40 31.45 16.41 -29.81
N HIS A 41 30.57 15.57 -29.23
CA HIS A 41 29.17 15.89 -29.00
C HIS A 41 28.90 16.52 -27.62
N ASN A 42 29.90 16.66 -26.75
CA ASN A 42 29.72 17.06 -25.35
C ASN A 42 29.03 18.42 -25.20
N GLU A 43 29.36 19.39 -26.06
CA GLU A 43 28.80 20.74 -26.06
C GLU A 43 27.43 20.84 -26.76
N LEU A 44 27.02 19.80 -27.48
CA LEU A 44 25.72 19.80 -28.14
C LEU A 44 24.58 19.71 -27.12
N PHE A 45 23.51 20.44 -27.39
CA PHE A 45 22.29 20.36 -26.59
C PHE A 45 21.42 19.19 -27.04
N THR A 46 20.53 18.71 -26.17
CA THR A 46 19.62 17.60 -26.51
C THR A 46 18.81 17.79 -27.82
N PRO A 47 18.37 18.99 -28.25
CA PRO A 47 17.65 19.16 -29.53
C PRO A 47 18.52 18.87 -30.75
N ASN A 48 19.84 19.05 -30.64
CA ASN A 48 20.78 18.80 -31.74
C ASN A 48 20.95 17.31 -32.02
N LEU A 49 20.79 16.46 -30.99
CA LEU A 49 21.03 15.01 -31.09
C LEU A 49 19.75 14.18 -31.13
N PHE A 50 18.65 14.72 -30.64
CA PHE A 50 17.33 14.09 -30.72
C PHE A 50 16.34 14.99 -31.48
N PRO A 51 16.61 15.30 -32.77
CA PRO A 51 15.79 16.24 -33.54
C PRO A 51 14.35 15.75 -33.75
N ASP A 52 14.16 14.42 -33.80
CA ASP A 52 12.85 13.79 -33.99
C ASP A 52 12.06 13.62 -32.68
N ASN A 53 12.70 13.85 -31.51
CA ASN A 53 12.01 13.79 -30.23
C ASN A 53 11.30 15.14 -29.97
N PRO A 54 9.96 15.19 -29.90
CA PRO A 54 9.22 16.45 -29.74
C PRO A 54 9.55 17.18 -28.42
N TYR A 55 10.07 16.47 -27.42
CA TYR A 55 10.42 17.04 -26.12
C TYR A 55 11.88 17.50 -26.03
N SER A 56 12.75 17.16 -26.98
CA SER A 56 14.18 17.54 -26.90
C SER A 56 14.36 19.06 -26.78
N LYS A 57 13.54 19.84 -27.50
CA LYS A 57 13.49 21.32 -27.44
C LYS A 57 13.18 21.87 -26.05
N THR A 58 12.57 21.08 -25.16
CA THR A 58 12.24 21.50 -23.79
C THR A 58 13.34 21.18 -22.78
N ILE A 59 14.30 20.30 -23.13
CA ILE A 59 15.40 19.90 -22.26
C ILE A 59 16.66 20.66 -22.67
N HIS A 60 16.92 21.78 -22.01
CA HIS A 60 18.06 22.65 -22.32
C HIS A 60 19.33 22.23 -21.55
N VAL A 61 19.79 21.01 -21.81
CA VAL A 61 20.97 20.41 -21.16
C VAL A 61 21.95 19.95 -22.24
N THR A 62 23.25 20.12 -22.00
CA THR A 62 24.32 19.61 -22.88
C THR A 62 24.54 18.11 -22.64
N ILE A 63 25.10 17.38 -23.62
CA ILE A 63 25.36 15.94 -23.44
C ILE A 63 26.28 15.66 -22.25
N GLU A 64 27.31 16.49 -22.05
CA GLU A 64 28.20 16.36 -20.90
C GLU A 64 27.44 16.40 -19.56
N LYS A 65 26.40 17.23 -19.46
CA LYS A 65 25.61 17.41 -18.23
C LYS A 65 24.46 16.42 -18.11
N LEU A 66 24.10 15.73 -19.19
CA LEU A 66 22.93 14.85 -19.23
C LEU A 66 22.99 13.69 -18.22
N PRO A 67 24.16 13.04 -17.95
CA PRO A 67 24.27 12.06 -16.86
C PRO A 67 23.90 12.63 -15.48
N SER A 68 24.46 13.79 -15.10
CA SER A 68 24.13 14.43 -13.81
C SER A 68 22.66 14.85 -13.73
N PHE A 69 22.08 15.31 -14.84
CA PHE A 69 20.66 15.64 -14.90
C PHE A 69 19.78 14.39 -14.73
N GLN A 70 20.20 13.26 -15.30
CA GLN A 70 19.52 11.96 -15.14
C GLN A 70 19.57 11.48 -13.68
N GLU A 71 20.70 11.64 -12.99
CA GLU A 71 20.82 11.32 -11.55
C GLU A 71 19.90 12.20 -10.68
N GLN A 72 19.83 13.50 -10.96
CA GLN A 72 18.91 14.41 -10.25
C GLN A 72 17.45 14.04 -10.49
N ASN A 73 17.08 13.75 -11.75
CA ASN A 73 15.74 13.28 -12.10
C ASN A 73 15.41 11.96 -11.40
N GLN A 74 16.38 11.06 -11.26
CA GLN A 74 16.19 9.80 -10.53
C GLN A 74 15.84 10.01 -9.06
N LEU A 75 16.53 10.91 -8.37
CA LEU A 75 16.23 11.21 -6.96
C LEU A 75 14.79 11.70 -6.79
N ILE A 76 14.34 12.59 -7.68
CA ILE A 76 12.95 13.11 -7.66
C ILE A 76 11.94 11.98 -7.93
N ASN A 77 12.20 11.13 -8.92
CA ASN A 77 11.32 10.02 -9.25
C ASN A 77 11.24 8.99 -8.13
N PHE A 78 12.36 8.64 -7.50
CA PHE A 78 12.38 7.71 -6.38
C PHE A 78 11.71 8.29 -5.13
N GLY A 79 11.91 9.58 -4.82
CA GLY A 79 11.17 10.27 -3.76
C GLY A 79 9.66 10.26 -3.99
N SER A 80 9.24 10.50 -5.24
CA SER A 80 7.83 10.45 -5.65
C SER A 80 7.28 9.02 -5.54
N TYR A 81 8.05 8.03 -5.99
CA TYR A 81 7.67 6.62 -5.96
C TYR A 81 7.53 6.11 -4.52
N PHE A 82 8.47 6.45 -3.64
CA PHE A 82 8.40 6.15 -2.22
C PHE A 82 7.13 6.74 -1.59
N SER A 83 6.88 8.03 -1.85
CA SER A 83 5.72 8.74 -1.32
C SER A 83 4.41 8.10 -1.79
N PHE A 84 4.28 7.83 -3.09
CA PHE A 84 3.12 7.17 -3.67
C PHE A 84 2.91 5.75 -3.12
N SER A 85 4.00 5.00 -2.96
CA SER A 85 3.95 3.64 -2.40
C SER A 85 3.42 3.66 -0.96
N TYR A 86 3.76 4.67 -0.15
CA TYR A 86 3.17 4.83 1.18
C TYR A 86 1.68 5.18 1.10
N GLU A 87 1.25 6.12 0.24
CA GLU A 87 -0.19 6.47 0.10
C GLU A 87 -1.04 5.27 -0.29
N PHE A 88 -0.53 4.45 -1.20
CA PHE A 88 -1.17 3.19 -1.57
C PHE A 88 -1.36 2.28 -0.35
N PHE A 89 -0.34 2.15 0.49
CA PHE A 89 -0.39 1.31 1.68
C PHE A 89 -1.25 1.93 2.80
N HIS A 90 -1.29 3.25 2.90
CA HIS A 90 -2.21 3.98 3.77
C HIS A 90 -3.67 3.66 3.42
N ALA A 91 -4.04 3.77 2.14
CA ALA A 91 -5.38 3.42 1.66
C ALA A 91 -5.74 1.94 1.95
N TYR A 92 -4.76 1.02 1.87
CA TYR A 92 -4.97 -0.36 2.28
C TYR A 92 -5.37 -0.47 3.75
N MET A 93 -4.66 0.22 4.65
CA MET A 93 -4.99 0.19 6.07
C MET A 93 -6.37 0.81 6.36
N GLU A 94 -6.75 1.87 5.66
CA GLU A 94 -8.09 2.45 5.77
C GLU A 94 -9.18 1.46 5.35
N ASP A 95 -9.04 0.82 4.18
CA ASP A 95 -9.97 -0.21 3.71
C ASP A 95 -10.04 -1.40 4.71
N VAL A 96 -8.91 -1.78 5.31
CA VAL A 96 -8.85 -2.85 6.34
C VAL A 96 -9.61 -2.43 7.60
N MET A 97 -9.47 -1.19 8.05
CA MET A 97 -10.22 -0.71 9.20
C MET A 97 -11.72 -0.63 8.91
N GLU A 98 -12.10 -0.17 7.72
CA GLU A 98 -13.50 -0.10 7.27
C GLU A 98 -14.14 -1.49 7.29
N ILE A 99 -13.48 -2.50 6.69
CA ILE A 99 -14.05 -3.85 6.63
C ILE A 99 -14.17 -4.49 8.02
N ILE A 100 -13.21 -4.23 8.92
CA ILE A 100 -13.32 -4.69 10.32
C ILE A 100 -14.50 -4.02 11.00
N SER A 101 -14.67 -2.70 10.83
CA SER A 101 -15.77 -1.97 11.44
C SER A 101 -17.14 -2.40 10.94
N ASP A 102 -17.28 -2.63 9.63
CA ASP A 102 -18.54 -3.05 9.03
C ASP A 102 -18.96 -4.47 9.45
N ILE A 103 -18.00 -5.39 9.52
CA ILE A 103 -18.26 -6.81 9.78
C ILE A 103 -18.36 -7.08 11.28
N ASN A 104 -17.40 -6.62 12.09
CA ASN A 104 -17.35 -6.92 13.52
C ASN A 104 -18.12 -5.88 14.36
N THR A 105 -18.64 -4.82 13.74
CA THR A 105 -19.36 -3.72 14.43
C THR A 105 -18.51 -3.03 15.51
N VAL A 106 -17.19 -3.05 15.34
CA VAL A 106 -16.23 -2.37 16.23
C VAL A 106 -15.69 -1.14 15.53
N SER A 107 -15.77 0.03 16.16
CA SER A 107 -15.27 1.28 15.59
C SER A 107 -14.35 2.02 16.55
N LEU A 108 -13.45 2.82 15.98
CA LEU A 108 -12.75 3.87 16.73
C LEU A 108 -13.67 5.07 16.96
N THR A 109 -13.54 5.68 18.12
CA THR A 109 -14.18 6.95 18.49
C THR A 109 -13.58 8.09 17.66
N SER A 110 -14.31 9.20 17.52
CA SER A 110 -13.81 10.38 16.81
C SER A 110 -12.51 10.94 17.40
N SER A 111 -12.33 10.84 18.72
CA SER A 111 -11.09 11.25 19.40
C SER A 111 -9.91 10.35 19.07
N GLU A 112 -10.12 9.03 19.01
CA GLU A 112 -9.07 8.08 18.62
C GLU A 112 -8.65 8.28 17.17
N LYS A 113 -9.58 8.57 16.25
CA LYS A 113 -9.26 8.83 14.84
C LYS A 113 -8.49 10.13 14.63
N LYS A 114 -8.84 11.20 15.36
CA LYS A 114 -8.27 12.54 15.11
C LYS A 114 -6.81 12.67 15.56
N ASN A 115 -6.43 11.96 16.62
CA ASN A 115 -5.16 12.20 17.31
C ASN A 115 -4.10 11.11 17.07
N THR A 116 -4.43 10.10 16.26
CA THR A 116 -3.61 8.89 16.13
C THR A 116 -3.31 8.63 14.66
N PRO A 117 -2.05 8.35 14.26
CA PRO A 117 -1.72 7.91 12.91
C PRO A 117 -2.43 6.62 12.50
N THR A 118 -2.62 6.40 11.20
CA THR A 118 -3.39 5.26 10.66
C THR A 118 -2.86 3.90 11.09
N GLU A 119 -1.54 3.72 11.16
CA GLU A 119 -0.94 2.47 11.61
C GLU A 119 -1.26 2.16 13.08
N GLU A 120 -1.25 3.19 13.93
CA GLU A 120 -1.60 3.08 15.36
C GLU A 120 -3.13 2.92 15.52
N GLN A 121 -3.94 3.55 14.68
CA GLN A 121 -5.40 3.33 14.63
C GLN A 121 -5.74 1.87 14.32
N LEU A 122 -5.08 1.27 13.33
CA LEU A 122 -5.27 -0.13 12.98
C LEU A 122 -4.89 -1.04 14.17
N GLN A 123 -3.77 -0.76 14.84
CA GLN A 123 -3.36 -1.50 16.03
C GLN A 123 -4.38 -1.39 17.17
N LEU A 124 -4.90 -0.19 17.44
CA LEU A 124 -5.96 0.03 18.42
C LEU A 124 -7.24 -0.74 18.05
N LEU A 125 -7.64 -0.72 16.79
CA LEU A 125 -8.82 -1.44 16.33
C LEU A 125 -8.66 -2.96 16.52
N ILE A 126 -7.49 -3.51 16.20
CA ILE A 126 -7.15 -4.92 16.44
C ILE A 126 -7.20 -5.24 17.94
N SER A 127 -6.66 -4.37 18.80
CA SER A 127 -6.68 -4.60 20.25
C SER A 127 -8.10 -4.67 20.82
N LYS A 128 -9.05 -3.90 20.27
CA LYS A 128 -10.47 -3.94 20.65
C LYS A 128 -11.15 -5.25 20.31
N LEU A 129 -10.60 -6.01 19.37
CA LEU A 129 -11.05 -7.37 19.06
C LEU A 129 -10.52 -8.40 20.08
N SER A 130 -9.75 -8.01 21.09
CA SER A 130 -9.11 -8.89 22.08
C SER A 130 -8.16 -9.93 21.49
N HIS A 131 -7.49 -9.58 20.39
CA HIS A 131 -6.48 -10.42 19.74
C HIS A 131 -5.09 -9.80 19.87
N THR A 132 -4.06 -10.65 19.97
CA THR A 132 -2.66 -10.23 19.93
C THR A 132 -2.34 -9.68 18.55
N ALA A 133 -1.88 -8.44 18.45
CA ALA A 133 -1.53 -7.81 17.18
C ALA A 133 -0.37 -8.55 16.48
N PRO A 134 -0.18 -8.34 15.15
CA PRO A 134 1.06 -8.70 14.48
C PRO A 134 2.30 -8.15 15.20
N PRO A 135 3.50 -8.69 14.91
CA PRO A 135 4.75 -8.18 15.49
C PRO A 135 4.86 -6.66 15.39
N GLN A 136 5.36 -6.01 16.44
CA GLN A 136 5.43 -4.55 16.53
C GLN A 136 6.28 -3.96 15.39
N GLU A 137 7.30 -4.69 14.94
CA GLU A 137 8.18 -4.34 13.83
C GLU A 137 7.40 -4.06 12.54
N ILE A 138 6.26 -4.71 12.33
CA ILE A 138 5.37 -4.43 11.20
C ILE A 138 4.84 -2.99 11.27
N PHE A 139 4.36 -2.57 12.45
CA PHE A 139 3.80 -1.22 12.65
C PHE A 139 4.90 -0.16 12.67
N ASP A 140 6.04 -0.46 13.28
CA ASP A 140 7.20 0.44 13.30
C ASP A 140 7.77 0.65 11.89
N THR A 141 7.73 -0.37 11.02
CA THR A 141 8.10 -0.23 9.60
C THR A 141 7.14 0.70 8.85
N ILE A 142 5.83 0.56 9.08
CA ILE A 142 4.83 1.45 8.47
C ILE A 142 5.02 2.89 8.97
N LYS A 143 5.29 3.06 10.26
CA LYS A 143 5.62 4.34 10.87
C LYS A 143 6.87 4.95 10.27
N TYR A 144 7.93 4.16 10.06
CA TYR A 144 9.14 4.60 9.37
C TYR A 144 8.82 5.11 7.96
N TYR A 145 8.03 4.37 7.18
CA TYR A 145 7.62 4.80 5.84
C TYR A 145 6.79 6.09 5.85
N ARG A 146 5.86 6.25 6.80
CA ARG A 146 5.10 7.49 6.97
C ARG A 146 6.03 8.68 7.25
N LEU A 147 6.97 8.52 8.17
CA LEU A 147 7.88 9.59 8.58
C LEU A 147 8.87 9.94 7.47
N ARG A 148 9.42 8.97 6.74
CA ARG A 148 10.27 9.20 5.56
C ARG A 148 9.50 9.88 4.43
N ARG A 149 8.26 9.45 4.15
CA ARG A 149 7.37 10.11 3.19
C ARG A 149 7.12 11.56 3.59
N ASN A 150 6.86 11.85 4.87
CA ASN A 150 6.67 13.22 5.34
C ASN A 150 7.94 14.08 5.14
N TYR A 151 9.11 13.53 5.43
CA TYR A 151 10.38 14.22 5.17
C TYR A 151 10.55 14.58 3.68
N ILE A 152 10.34 13.61 2.79
CA ILE A 152 10.47 13.79 1.33
C ILE A 152 9.44 14.80 0.81
N THR A 153 8.16 14.61 1.15
CA THR A 153 7.05 15.42 0.61
C THR A 153 7.05 16.86 1.10
N HIS A 154 7.51 17.11 2.32
CA HIS A 154 7.59 18.45 2.89
C HIS A 154 8.96 19.12 2.70
N LEU A 155 9.90 18.46 2.00
CA LEU A 155 11.25 18.96 1.75
C LEU A 155 11.93 19.43 3.05
N LEU A 156 11.82 18.64 4.11
CA LEU A 156 12.35 19.02 5.42
C LEU A 156 13.89 19.07 5.37
N GLU A 157 14.47 20.08 6.02
CA GLU A 157 15.92 20.22 6.11
C GLU A 157 16.54 19.25 7.13
N SER A 158 15.73 18.74 8.08
CA SER A 158 16.19 17.85 9.15
C SER A 158 15.12 16.85 9.58
N LEU A 159 15.56 15.79 10.26
CA LEU A 159 14.67 14.79 10.85
C LEU A 159 13.83 15.41 11.96
N THR A 160 12.54 15.09 11.99
CA THR A 160 11.71 15.36 13.17
C THR A 160 12.20 14.51 14.35
N SER A 161 12.00 14.97 15.58
CA SER A 161 12.38 14.24 16.79
C SER A 161 11.80 12.82 16.81
N GLY A 162 10.53 12.67 16.44
CA GLY A 162 9.87 11.36 16.37
C GLY A 162 10.51 10.42 15.34
N PHE A 163 11.03 10.94 14.23
CA PHE A 163 11.70 10.12 13.24
C PHE A 163 13.14 9.76 13.65
N SER A 164 13.89 10.72 14.18
CA SER A 164 15.22 10.45 14.73
C SER A 164 15.15 9.41 15.85
N ASN A 165 14.17 9.50 16.76
CA ASN A 165 13.98 8.50 17.81
C ASN A 165 13.64 7.12 17.22
N LEU A 166 12.79 7.03 16.20
CA LEU A 166 12.48 5.74 15.57
C LEU A 166 13.73 5.09 14.95
N ILE A 167 14.55 5.87 14.25
CA ILE A 167 15.82 5.40 13.66
C ILE A 167 16.77 4.92 14.76
N ASN A 168 16.98 5.73 15.80
CA ASN A 168 17.92 5.44 16.88
C ASN A 168 17.47 4.28 17.78
N ASP A 169 16.18 4.23 18.12
CA ASP A 169 15.67 3.30 19.12
C ASP A 169 15.21 1.97 18.50
N GLN A 170 14.75 1.97 17.25
CA GLN A 170 14.17 0.79 16.59
C GLN A 170 14.93 0.35 15.33
N GLY A 171 15.84 1.15 14.78
CA GLY A 171 16.50 0.87 13.50
C GLY A 171 17.21 -0.48 13.45
N GLU A 172 18.00 -0.81 14.48
CA GLU A 172 18.71 -2.10 14.55
C GLU A 172 17.74 -3.29 14.67
N ASN A 173 16.64 -3.12 15.42
CA ASN A 173 15.63 -4.15 15.55
C ASN A 173 14.90 -4.39 14.22
N LEU A 174 14.55 -3.32 13.51
CA LEU A 174 13.93 -3.40 12.19
C LEU A 174 14.85 -4.05 11.16
N ASN A 175 16.14 -3.68 11.13
CA ASN A 175 17.13 -4.33 10.27
C ASN A 175 17.25 -5.83 10.58
N SER A 176 17.27 -6.20 11.86
CA SER A 176 17.33 -7.60 12.29
C SER A 176 16.08 -8.38 11.90
N PHE A 177 14.90 -7.79 12.09
CA PHE A 177 13.62 -8.39 11.73
C PHE A 177 13.48 -8.62 10.22
N TRP A 178 13.94 -7.67 9.41
CA TRP A 178 13.81 -7.72 7.96
C TRP A 178 15.01 -8.34 7.23
N LYS A 179 16.04 -8.81 7.94
CA LYS A 179 17.32 -9.26 7.37
C LYS A 179 17.22 -10.18 6.14
N GLU A 180 16.22 -11.07 6.10
CA GLU A 180 16.03 -12.02 4.99
C GLU A 180 15.23 -11.42 3.81
N ALA A 181 14.61 -10.26 3.99
CA ALA A 181 13.76 -9.58 3.02
C ALA A 181 14.40 -8.34 2.39
N ILE A 182 15.31 -7.66 3.12
CA ILE A 182 16.04 -6.47 2.66
C ILE A 182 17.42 -6.81 2.13
N SER A 183 17.90 -5.98 1.22
CA SER A 183 19.24 -6.05 0.64
C SER A 183 20.02 -4.75 0.81
N GLU A 184 19.35 -3.60 0.69
CA GLU A 184 19.95 -2.27 0.84
C GLU A 184 19.18 -1.33 1.78
N LEU A 185 17.88 -1.54 1.99
CA LEU A 185 17.14 -0.69 2.92
C LEU A 185 17.73 -0.81 4.33
N ASP A 186 18.16 0.32 4.89
CA ASP A 186 18.73 0.39 6.24
C ASP A 186 17.89 1.33 7.12
N PHE A 187 17.27 0.77 8.15
CA PHE A 187 16.44 1.52 9.10
C PHE A 187 17.27 2.36 10.09
N THR A 188 18.59 2.20 10.14
CA THR A 188 19.52 3.01 10.96
C THR A 188 20.10 4.22 10.19
N ASN A 189 19.90 4.28 8.88
CA ASN A 189 20.44 5.36 8.04
C ASN A 189 19.68 6.68 8.27
N ASP A 190 20.42 7.72 8.66
CA ASP A 190 19.91 9.08 8.87
C ASP A 190 19.94 9.94 7.61
N ASN A 191 20.69 9.54 6.58
CA ASN A 191 20.66 10.16 5.26
C ASN A 191 19.50 9.64 4.42
N ILE A 192 18.29 9.99 4.86
CA ILE A 192 17.03 9.55 4.26
C ILE A 192 16.66 10.26 2.96
N SER A 193 17.40 11.33 2.61
CA SER A 193 17.17 12.16 1.41
C SER A 193 17.61 11.46 0.12
N VAL A 194 18.60 10.58 0.23
CA VAL A 194 19.07 9.76 -0.87
C VAL A 194 18.23 8.49 -0.86
N ILE A 195 17.67 8.15 -2.01
CA ILE A 195 16.93 6.91 -2.20
C ILE A 195 17.60 6.12 -3.32
N THR A 196 17.98 4.87 -3.06
CA THR A 196 18.57 4.00 -4.09
C THR A 196 17.51 3.18 -4.81
N GLU A 197 17.89 2.61 -5.94
CA GLU A 197 17.03 1.71 -6.71
C GLU A 197 16.66 0.46 -5.89
N ASN A 198 17.63 -0.15 -5.23
CA ASN A 198 17.41 -1.35 -4.43
C ASN A 198 16.62 -1.05 -3.15
N GLU A 199 16.76 0.14 -2.56
CA GLU A 199 15.88 0.58 -1.47
C GLU A 199 14.39 0.60 -1.91
N ILE A 200 14.09 1.07 -3.12
CA ILE A 200 12.72 1.04 -3.66
C ILE A 200 12.24 -0.41 -3.89
N VAL A 201 13.12 -1.28 -4.40
CA VAL A 201 12.80 -2.70 -4.56
C VAL A 201 12.49 -3.36 -3.21
N ASP A 202 13.29 -3.09 -2.19
CA ASP A 202 13.08 -3.58 -0.83
C ASP A 202 11.79 -3.04 -0.21
N LEU A 203 11.47 -1.76 -0.42
CA LEU A 203 10.19 -1.15 -0.02
C LEU A 203 9.00 -1.95 -0.57
N LEU A 204 8.97 -2.24 -1.88
CA LEU A 204 7.86 -2.98 -2.50
C LEU A 204 7.75 -4.41 -1.97
N LYS A 205 8.89 -5.08 -1.75
CA LYS A 205 8.92 -6.42 -1.15
C LYS A 205 8.36 -6.40 0.27
N ILE A 206 8.82 -5.47 1.10
CA ILE A 206 8.33 -5.32 2.48
C ILE A 206 6.84 -5.01 2.49
N GLN A 207 6.37 -4.06 1.68
CA GLN A 207 4.94 -3.73 1.60
C GLN A 207 4.08 -4.95 1.23
N ARG A 208 4.55 -5.78 0.30
CA ARG A 208 3.90 -7.05 -0.05
C ARG A 208 3.83 -7.99 1.16
N ILE A 209 4.94 -8.15 1.89
CA ILE A 209 4.99 -9.02 3.08
C ILE A 209 4.04 -8.49 4.16
N ILE A 210 4.07 -7.18 4.45
CA ILE A 210 3.19 -6.55 5.42
C ILE A 210 1.72 -6.74 5.03
N LEU A 211 1.35 -6.47 3.78
CA LEU A 211 -0.02 -6.67 3.28
C LEU A 211 -0.49 -8.11 3.52
N LEU A 212 0.33 -9.09 3.10
CA LEU A 212 0.01 -10.51 3.27
C LEU A 212 -0.11 -10.90 4.76
N THR A 213 0.73 -10.31 5.61
CA THR A 213 0.74 -10.55 7.05
C THR A 213 -0.52 -10.00 7.71
N ILE A 214 -0.88 -8.75 7.41
CA ILE A 214 -2.11 -8.12 7.89
C ILE A 214 -3.33 -8.86 7.36
N ASP A 215 -3.38 -9.20 6.07
CA ASP A 215 -4.51 -9.95 5.50
C ASP A 215 -4.69 -11.32 6.17
N LYS A 216 -3.59 -12.08 6.33
CA LYS A 216 -3.61 -13.38 7.02
C LYS A 216 -4.07 -13.26 8.46
N PHE A 217 -3.70 -12.16 9.12
CA PHE A 217 -4.08 -11.89 10.50
C PHE A 217 -5.54 -11.45 10.64
N ILE A 218 -6.01 -10.51 9.81
CA ILE A 218 -7.37 -9.95 9.89
C ILE A 218 -8.44 -10.93 9.40
N ALA A 219 -8.17 -11.69 8.34
CA ALA A 219 -9.14 -12.60 7.74
C ALA A 219 -9.88 -13.51 8.75
N PRO A 220 -9.20 -14.24 9.66
CA PRO A 220 -9.87 -15.08 10.65
C PRO A 220 -10.59 -14.30 11.76
N LEU A 221 -10.36 -12.99 11.91
CA LEU A 221 -11.03 -12.16 12.92
C LEU A 221 -12.43 -11.73 12.49
N LEU A 222 -12.76 -11.86 11.20
CA LEU A 222 -14.03 -11.42 10.63
C LEU A 222 -15.15 -12.38 11.04
N GLN A 223 -16.15 -11.86 11.76
CA GLN A 223 -17.30 -12.65 12.19
C GLN A 223 -18.15 -13.08 10.99
N LYS A 224 -18.55 -14.35 10.96
CA LYS A 224 -19.29 -14.93 9.83
C LYS A 224 -20.68 -14.33 9.67
N GLU A 225 -21.38 -14.07 10.76
CA GLU A 225 -22.66 -13.35 10.78
C GLU A 225 -22.51 -11.93 10.24
N GLY A 226 -21.40 -11.27 10.62
CA GLY A 226 -21.00 -9.97 10.11
C GLY A 226 -20.75 -9.99 8.59
N ILE A 227 -20.10 -11.04 8.08
CA ILE A 227 -19.87 -11.22 6.64
C ILE A 227 -21.19 -11.37 5.90
N ALA A 228 -22.12 -12.17 6.42
CA ALA A 228 -23.44 -12.33 5.81
C ALA A 228 -24.18 -10.97 5.75
N LYS A 229 -24.13 -10.19 6.84
CA LYS A 229 -24.70 -8.84 6.91
C LYS A 229 -24.04 -7.89 5.92
N TYR A 230 -22.72 -7.87 5.83
CA TYR A 230 -21.94 -7.05 4.92
C TYR A 230 -22.35 -7.34 3.47
N ILE A 231 -22.31 -8.60 3.04
CA ILE A 231 -22.69 -9.03 1.69
C ILE A 231 -24.14 -8.62 1.38
N CYS A 232 -25.08 -8.84 2.31
CA CYS A 232 -26.47 -8.46 2.09
C CYS A 232 -26.64 -6.94 1.94
N THR A 233 -25.91 -6.14 2.73
CA THR A 233 -25.98 -4.67 2.69
C THR A 233 -25.45 -4.14 1.37
N THR A 234 -24.36 -4.70 0.86
CA THR A 234 -23.78 -4.31 -0.43
C THR A 234 -24.63 -4.80 -1.61
N ARG A 235 -25.24 -5.98 -1.52
CA ARG A 235 -25.93 -6.63 -2.64
C ARG A 235 -27.40 -6.24 -2.80
N TYR A 236 -28.10 -6.03 -1.69
CA TYR A 236 -29.56 -5.82 -1.63
C TYR A 236 -29.91 -4.41 -1.16
N ILE A 237 -29.31 -3.41 -1.81
CA ILE A 237 -29.53 -1.98 -1.51
C ILE A 237 -30.99 -1.57 -1.71
N GLN A 238 -31.66 -2.17 -2.71
CA GLN A 238 -33.05 -1.86 -3.05
C GLN A 238 -34.03 -2.76 -2.29
N PRO A 239 -35.10 -2.20 -1.68
CA PRO A 239 -36.10 -2.98 -0.97
C PRO A 239 -36.85 -3.97 -1.87
N THR A 240 -36.87 -5.24 -1.50
CA THR A 240 -37.65 -6.29 -2.17
C THR A 240 -38.64 -6.92 -1.20
N ARG A 241 -39.78 -7.41 -1.71
CA ARG A 241 -40.65 -8.30 -0.93
C ARG A 241 -39.90 -9.60 -0.64
N ILE A 242 -40.06 -10.15 0.56
CA ILE A 242 -39.41 -11.40 0.95
C ILE A 242 -40.46 -12.47 1.19
N ASN A 243 -40.20 -13.65 0.63
CA ASN A 243 -40.89 -14.91 0.92
C ASN A 243 -39.83 -16.02 1.12
N ASN A 244 -40.26 -17.24 1.41
CA ASN A 244 -39.33 -18.35 1.67
C ASN A 244 -38.44 -18.68 0.47
N ASP A 245 -38.95 -18.63 -0.76
CA ASP A 245 -38.17 -18.92 -1.97
C ASP A 245 -37.04 -17.91 -2.16
N ILE A 246 -37.34 -16.63 -1.96
CA ILE A 246 -36.35 -15.53 -2.02
C ILE A 246 -35.31 -15.70 -0.90
N ILE A 247 -35.70 -16.12 0.30
CA ILE A 247 -34.75 -16.38 1.39
C ILE A 247 -33.78 -17.50 0.99
N ILE A 248 -34.26 -18.60 0.41
CA ILE A 248 -33.44 -19.72 -0.03
C ILE A 248 -32.46 -19.27 -1.13
N GLU A 249 -32.93 -18.48 -2.11
CA GLU A 249 -32.08 -17.93 -3.16
C GLU A 249 -31.01 -16.98 -2.62
N ARG A 250 -31.40 -16.09 -1.68
CA ARG A 250 -30.49 -15.16 -1.03
C ARG A 250 -29.40 -15.90 -0.25
N LYS A 251 -29.75 -16.95 0.50
CA LYS A 251 -28.77 -17.80 1.21
C LYS A 251 -27.75 -18.41 0.24
N LYS A 252 -28.20 -19.00 -0.87
CA LYS A 252 -27.29 -19.54 -1.91
C LYS A 252 -26.34 -18.48 -2.46
N THR A 253 -26.87 -17.30 -2.75
CA THR A 253 -26.09 -16.17 -3.28
C THR A 253 -25.08 -15.65 -2.26
N VAL A 254 -25.50 -15.44 -1.02
CA VAL A 254 -24.65 -14.96 0.08
C VAL A 254 -23.53 -15.96 0.36
N ASN A 255 -23.84 -17.26 0.46
CA ASN A 255 -22.82 -18.29 0.67
C ASN A 255 -21.81 -18.33 -0.49
N LYS A 256 -22.29 -18.26 -1.74
CA LYS A 256 -21.39 -18.19 -2.91
C LYS A 256 -20.44 -16.99 -2.83
N LEU A 257 -20.96 -15.80 -2.54
CA LEU A 257 -20.14 -14.59 -2.42
C LEU A 257 -19.18 -14.63 -1.23
N ALA A 258 -19.57 -15.28 -0.12
CA ALA A 258 -18.70 -15.49 1.04
C ALA A 258 -17.51 -16.40 0.70
N ILE A 259 -17.75 -17.48 -0.05
CA ILE A 259 -16.68 -18.36 -0.54
C ILE A 259 -15.75 -17.61 -1.50
N GLU A 260 -16.30 -16.88 -2.48
CA GLU A 260 -15.50 -16.18 -3.49
C GLU A 260 -14.65 -15.05 -2.87
N SER A 261 -15.27 -14.22 -2.04
CA SER A 261 -14.66 -12.98 -1.52
C SER A 261 -13.86 -13.20 -0.23
N PHE A 262 -14.35 -14.06 0.66
CA PHE A 262 -13.77 -14.29 1.99
C PHE A 262 -13.17 -15.69 2.16
N GLY A 263 -13.43 -16.62 1.23
CA GLY A 263 -12.93 -17.99 1.34
C GLY A 263 -13.46 -18.71 2.58
N VAL A 264 -14.75 -18.50 2.89
CA VAL A 264 -15.46 -19.12 4.02
C VAL A 264 -16.84 -19.58 3.58
N GLU A 265 -17.25 -20.75 4.05
CA GLU A 265 -18.61 -21.26 3.92
C GLU A 265 -19.44 -20.84 5.14
N LEU A 266 -20.65 -20.35 4.88
CA LEU A 266 -21.59 -19.88 5.88
C LEU A 266 -22.70 -20.90 6.11
N THR A 267 -23.07 -21.07 7.37
CA THR A 267 -24.23 -21.88 7.77
C THR A 267 -25.53 -21.08 7.61
N ASP A 268 -26.65 -21.79 7.54
CA ASP A 268 -27.97 -21.17 7.51
C ASP A 268 -28.23 -20.24 8.70
N THR A 269 -27.79 -20.64 9.89
CA THR A 269 -27.92 -19.84 11.13
C THR A 269 -27.13 -18.53 11.04
N GLU A 270 -25.91 -18.58 10.50
CA GLU A 270 -25.05 -17.40 10.33
C GLU A 270 -25.65 -16.38 9.33
N MET A 271 -26.43 -16.85 8.35
CA MET A 271 -27.04 -16.01 7.32
C MET A 271 -28.45 -15.51 7.66
N ASP A 272 -29.15 -16.22 8.55
CA ASP A 272 -30.61 -16.19 8.67
C ASP A 272 -31.17 -14.78 8.96
N ASN A 273 -30.54 -14.08 9.90
CA ASN A 273 -30.96 -12.73 10.25
C ASN A 273 -30.74 -11.75 9.08
N ALA A 274 -29.58 -11.80 8.44
CA ALA A 274 -29.20 -10.87 7.38
C ALA A 274 -30.13 -10.99 6.16
N VAL A 275 -30.37 -12.21 5.67
CA VAL A 275 -31.18 -12.44 4.45
C VAL A 275 -32.65 -12.08 4.62
N LYS A 276 -33.17 -12.17 5.86
CA LYS A 276 -34.57 -11.88 6.22
C LYS A 276 -34.84 -10.42 6.51
N THR A 277 -33.84 -9.63 6.92
CA THR A 277 -34.04 -8.27 7.44
C THR A 277 -33.48 -7.15 6.57
N ILE A 278 -32.48 -7.44 5.73
CA ILE A 278 -31.80 -6.42 4.92
C ILE A 278 -32.44 -6.30 3.54
N GLY A 279 -32.65 -5.06 3.08
CA GLY A 279 -33.25 -4.79 1.77
C GLY A 279 -34.69 -5.29 1.67
N VAL A 280 -35.48 -5.17 2.74
CA VAL A 280 -36.88 -5.60 2.81
C VAL A 280 -37.81 -4.41 2.61
N LYS A 281 -38.80 -4.56 1.73
CA LYS A 281 -39.89 -3.60 1.61
C LYS A 281 -40.83 -3.77 2.80
N LYS A 282 -40.88 -2.76 3.67
CA LYS A 282 -41.89 -2.66 4.76
C LYS A 282 -43.29 -2.52 4.19
#